data_AF-A0A955JII5-F1
#
_entry.id   AF-A0A955JII5-F1
#
_cell.length_a   1.000
_cell.length_b   1.000
_cell.length_c   1.000
_cell.angle_alpha   90.00
_cell.angle_beta   90.00
_cell.angle_gamma   90.00
#
_symmetry.space_group_name_H-M   'P 1'
#
loop_
_entity.id
_entity.type
_entity.pdbx_description
1 polymer ?
#
loop_
_entity_poly.entity_id
_entity_poly.type
_entity_poly.pdbx_seq_one_letter_code
_entity_poly.pdbx_strand_id
1 'polypeptide(L)'
;MTATNHALTGALIGLWSGKPLVAVPAALLSHFLLDMIPHFGPRMSVVQWLRTQRFRWMLAADFLGCVTVVILLFVHKPSHWLLACFTAFIATSPDLISYPFFKRAQQDDDAERFNWYTKFASRIQWFERPPGAIVELAWLIGASVLLWQFLR
;
A
#
# COMPACT_ATOMS: atom_id res chain seq x y z
N MET A 1 3.04 -2.68 -4.29
CA MET A 1 3.33 -3.29 -2.97
C MET A 1 2.01 -3.50 -2.22
N THR A 2 1.98 -4.22 -1.10
CA THR A 2 0.76 -4.32 -0.26
C THR A 2 0.37 -2.97 0.36
N ALA A 3 -0.94 -2.70 0.41
CA ALA A 3 -1.53 -1.51 1.01
C ALA A 3 -1.14 -1.36 2.48
N THR A 4 -0.98 -2.47 3.21
CA THR A 4 -0.52 -2.46 4.61
C THR A 4 0.89 -1.85 4.73
N ASN A 5 1.79 -2.16 3.81
CA ASN A 5 3.14 -1.59 3.79
C ASN A 5 3.11 -0.09 3.45
N HIS A 6 2.23 0.33 2.53
CA HIS A 6 1.99 1.75 2.26
C HIS A 6 1.42 2.47 3.50
N ALA A 7 0.42 1.89 4.17
CA ALA A 7 -0.19 2.44 5.38
C ALA A 7 0.81 2.58 6.52
N LEU A 8 1.62 1.54 6.78
CA LEU A 8 2.69 1.58 7.79
C LEU A 8 3.70 2.68 7.49
N THR A 9 4.15 2.78 6.24
CA THR A 9 5.14 3.79 5.85
C THR A 9 4.58 5.20 5.97
N GLY A 10 3.34 5.41 5.51
CA GLY A 10 2.63 6.68 5.67
C GLY A 10 2.47 7.06 7.15
N ALA A 11 2.01 6.12 7.98
CA ALA A 11 1.89 6.32 9.42
C ALA A 11 3.20 6.75 10.07
N LEU A 12 4.30 6.05 9.77
CA LEU A 12 5.63 6.37 10.28
C LEU A 12 6.08 7.77 9.87
N ILE A 13 5.83 8.19 8.63
CA ILE A 13 6.11 9.55 8.15
C ILE A 13 5.32 10.58 8.99
N GLY A 14 4.03 10.34 9.24
CA GLY A 14 3.20 11.21 10.06
C GLY A 14 3.67 11.32 11.50
N LEU A 15 4.00 10.19 12.11
CA LEU A 15 4.52 10.11 13.49
C LEU A 15 5.86 10.84 13.65
N TRP A 16 6.80 10.61 12.74
CA TRP A 16 8.14 11.21 12.80
C TRP A 16 8.15 12.71 12.47
N SER A 17 7.40 13.11 11.45
CA SER A 17 7.44 14.49 10.96
C SER A 17 6.71 15.45 11.89
N GLY A 18 5.51 15.08 12.36
CA GLY A 18 4.61 15.95 13.12
C GLY A 18 4.14 17.20 12.36
N LYS A 19 4.60 17.43 11.12
CA LYS A 19 4.36 18.63 10.31
C LYS A 19 3.54 18.25 9.06
N PRO A 20 2.25 18.62 8.99
CA PRO A 20 1.38 18.23 7.88
C PRO A 20 1.91 18.60 6.50
N LEU A 21 2.49 19.81 6.36
CA LEU A 21 3.02 20.31 5.09
C LEU A 21 4.19 19.48 4.53
N VAL A 22 4.89 18.73 5.37
CA VAL A 22 5.96 17.82 4.95
C VAL A 22 5.45 16.38 4.89
N ALA A 23 4.71 15.97 5.91
CA ALA A 23 4.28 14.58 6.07
C ALA A 23 3.31 14.14 4.98
N VAL A 24 2.36 14.99 4.58
CA VAL A 24 1.33 14.64 3.59
C VAL A 24 1.93 14.45 2.19
N PRO A 25 2.74 15.38 1.65
CA PRO A 25 3.42 15.15 0.37
C PRO A 25 4.37 13.95 0.42
N ALA A 26 5.12 13.79 1.52
CA ALA A 26 6.04 12.66 1.67
C ALA A 26 5.31 11.31 1.71
N ALA A 27 4.15 11.23 2.36
CA ALA A 27 3.33 10.02 2.39
C ALA A 27 2.73 9.67 1.01
N LEU A 28 2.34 10.68 0.22
CA LEU A 28 1.90 10.44 -1.15
C LEU A 28 3.06 9.95 -2.03
N LEU A 29 4.23 10.59 -1.91
CA LEU A 29 5.41 10.21 -2.67
C LEU A 29 5.92 8.82 -2.28
N SER A 30 5.83 8.45 -1.00
CA SER A 30 6.30 7.15 -0.53
C SER A 30 5.54 6.00 -1.16
N HIS A 31 4.25 6.17 -1.51
CA HIS A 31 3.49 5.19 -2.28
C HIS A 31 4.25 4.75 -3.54
N PHE A 32 4.58 5.72 -4.40
CA PHE A 32 5.23 5.45 -5.68
C PHE A 32 6.66 4.93 -5.50
N LEU A 33 7.38 5.42 -4.47
CA LEU A 33 8.72 4.92 -4.17
C LEU A 33 8.72 3.46 -3.71
N LEU A 34 7.75 3.08 -2.87
CA LEU A 34 7.57 1.70 -2.42
C LEU A 34 7.23 0.77 -3.59
N ASP A 35 6.43 1.25 -4.54
CA ASP A 35 6.11 0.50 -5.76
C ASP A 35 7.31 0.32 -6.70
N MET A 36 8.32 1.18 -6.61
CA MET A 36 9.58 1.02 -7.34
C MET A 36 10.53 0.00 -6.69
N ILE A 37 10.25 -0.46 -5.48
CA ILE A 37 11.03 -1.49 -4.79
C ILE A 37 10.53 -2.86 -5.23
N PRO A 38 11.41 -3.88 -5.38
CA PRO A 38 10.98 -5.26 -5.61
C PRO A 38 9.87 -5.69 -4.66
N HIS A 39 8.72 -6.10 -5.21
CA HIS A 39 7.55 -6.43 -4.42
C HIS A 39 6.74 -7.56 -5.07
N PHE A 40 5.76 -8.11 -4.34
CA PHE A 40 5.07 -9.32 -4.77
C PHE A 40 4.26 -9.08 -6.04
N GLY A 41 4.29 -10.08 -6.93
CA GLY A 41 3.46 -10.16 -8.12
C GLY A 41 3.06 -11.59 -8.47
N PRO A 42 1.90 -11.80 -9.12
CA PRO A 42 1.48 -13.12 -9.56
C PRO A 42 2.36 -13.68 -10.70
N ARG A 43 2.35 -15.00 -10.90
CA ARG A 43 3.00 -15.67 -12.06
C ARG A 43 2.14 -15.67 -13.33
N MET A 44 0.96 -15.06 -13.28
CA MET A 44 -0.04 -14.99 -14.35
C MET A 44 -0.33 -13.53 -14.67
N SER A 45 -1.11 -13.24 -15.72
CA SER A 45 -1.46 -11.85 -16.03
C SER A 45 -2.22 -11.21 -14.87
N VAL A 46 -2.11 -9.89 -14.74
CA VAL A 46 -2.76 -9.15 -13.67
C VAL A 46 -4.27 -9.35 -13.75
N VAL A 47 -4.84 -9.29 -14.96
CA VAL A 47 -6.28 -9.53 -15.17
C VAL A 47 -6.73 -10.91 -14.69
N GLN A 48 -5.97 -11.98 -15.02
CA GLN A 48 -6.28 -13.33 -14.54
C GLN A 48 -6.19 -13.41 -13.02
N TRP A 49 -5.16 -12.81 -12.43
CA TRP A 49 -4.97 -12.79 -10.98
C TRP A 49 -6.12 -12.14 -10.22
N LEU A 50 -6.59 -10.97 -10.69
CA LEU A 50 -7.67 -10.20 -10.07
C LEU A 50 -9.01 -10.96 -9.99
N ARG A 51 -9.21 -11.98 -10.82
CA ARG A 51 -10.42 -12.83 -10.81
C ARG A 51 -10.32 -14.00 -9.82
N THR A 52 -9.12 -14.32 -9.35
CA THR A 52 -8.90 -15.48 -8.48
C THR A 52 -9.46 -15.28 -7.07
N GLN A 53 -9.80 -16.39 -6.41
CA GLN A 53 -10.14 -16.36 -4.98
C GLN A 53 -8.94 -15.97 -4.10
N ARG A 54 -7.71 -16.30 -4.55
CA ARG A 54 -6.48 -15.95 -3.83
C ARG A 54 -6.29 -14.43 -3.75
N PHE A 55 -6.53 -13.71 -4.84
CA PHE A 55 -6.51 -12.25 -4.82
C PHE A 55 -7.54 -11.68 -3.84
N ARG A 56 -8.76 -12.22 -3.80
CA ARG A 56 -9.80 -11.78 -2.85
C ARG A 56 -9.38 -11.95 -1.39
N TRP A 57 -8.76 -13.09 -1.06
CA TRP A 57 -8.22 -13.31 0.29
C TRP A 57 -7.06 -12.38 0.62
N MET A 58 -6.17 -12.14 -0.35
CA MET A 58 -5.07 -11.19 -0.20
C MET A 58 -5.59 -9.78 0.05
N LEU A 59 -6.55 -9.31 -0.77
CA LEU A 59 -7.18 -8.00 -0.62
C LEU A 59 -7.87 -7.84 0.75
N ALA A 60 -8.55 -8.89 1.22
CA ALA A 60 -9.18 -8.88 2.54
C ALA A 60 -8.12 -8.82 3.66
N ALA A 61 -7.05 -9.61 3.57
CA ALA A 61 -5.96 -9.58 4.54
C ALA A 61 -5.27 -8.20 4.57
N ASP A 62 -5.06 -7.60 3.40
CA ASP A 62 -4.40 -6.31 3.26
C ASP A 62 -5.28 -5.14 3.78
N PHE A 63 -6.59 -5.20 3.51
CA PHE A 63 -7.55 -4.29 4.12
C PHE A 63 -7.56 -4.40 5.64
N LEU A 64 -7.58 -5.62 6.18
CA LEU A 64 -7.51 -5.85 7.63
C LEU A 64 -6.20 -5.31 8.21
N GLY A 65 -5.07 -5.48 7.53
CA GLY A 65 -3.78 -4.92 7.94
C GLY A 65 -3.81 -3.39 8.04
N CYS A 66 -4.33 -2.70 7.02
CA CYS A 66 -4.54 -1.26 7.06
C CYS A 66 -5.43 -0.82 8.23
N VAL A 67 -6.55 -1.51 8.45
CA VAL A 67 -7.46 -1.23 9.58
C VAL A 67 -6.76 -1.44 10.92
N THR A 68 -5.98 -2.52 11.06
CA THR A 68 -5.19 -2.78 12.27
C THR A 68 -4.21 -1.65 12.56
N VAL A 69 -3.49 -1.13 11.57
CA VAL A 69 -2.57 0.01 11.76
C VAL A 69 -3.32 1.22 12.32
N VAL A 70 -4.46 1.58 11.73
CA VAL A 70 -5.27 2.73 12.18
C VAL A 70 -5.83 2.51 13.59
N ILE A 71 -6.30 1.30 13.90
CA ILE A 71 -6.79 0.96 15.24
C ILE A 71 -5.67 1.09 16.28
N LEU A 72 -4.47 0.57 16.00
CA LEU A 72 -3.32 0.68 16.91
C LEU A 72 -2.97 2.14 17.20
N LEU A 73 -2.90 2.98 16.16
CA LEU A 73 -2.67 4.42 16.30
C LEU A 73 -3.77 5.10 17.14
N PHE A 74 -5.03 4.73 16.92
CA PHE A 74 -6.17 5.29 17.65
C PHE A 74 -6.21 4.86 19.13
N VAL A 75 -5.84 3.62 19.43
CA VAL A 75 -5.87 3.08 20.80
C VAL A 75 -4.72 3.64 21.63
N HIS A 76 -3.50 3.63 21.10
CA HIS A 76 -2.31 4.08 21.83
C HIS A 76 -2.14 5.60 21.81
N LYS A 77 -2.73 6.29 20.83
CA LYS A 77 -2.68 7.76 20.68
C LYS A 77 -1.28 8.36 20.87
N PRO A 78 -0.25 7.88 20.18
CA PRO A 78 1.08 8.51 20.22
C PRO A 78 1.01 9.97 19.77
N SER A 79 2.10 10.72 20.01
CA SER A 79 2.20 12.08 19.47
C SER A 79 1.95 12.06 17.95
N HIS A 80 1.13 13.00 17.48
CA HIS A 80 0.73 13.13 16.06
C HIS A 80 -0.07 11.95 15.48
N TRP A 81 -0.70 11.10 16.32
CA TRP A 81 -1.44 9.93 15.84
C TRP A 81 -2.51 10.25 14.77
N LEU A 82 -3.20 11.40 14.87
CA LEU A 82 -4.18 11.82 13.85
C LEU A 82 -3.50 12.07 12.50
N LEU A 83 -2.35 12.74 12.50
CA LEU A 83 -1.56 12.97 11.29
C LEU A 83 -1.03 11.63 10.75
N ALA A 84 -0.64 10.70 11.61
CA ALA A 84 -0.23 9.35 11.23
C ALA A 84 -1.37 8.58 10.56
N CYS A 85 -2.59 8.59 11.11
CA CYS A 85 -3.76 7.98 10.47
C CYS A 85 -4.04 8.61 9.11
N PHE A 86 -3.98 9.94 9.02
CA PHE A 86 -4.21 10.66 7.77
C PHE A 86 -3.15 10.32 6.72
N THR A 87 -1.88 10.31 7.08
CA THR A 87 -0.76 9.99 6.17
C THR A 87 -0.74 8.51 5.78
N ALA A 88 -1.15 7.59 6.66
CA ALA A 88 -1.39 6.20 6.32
C ALA A 88 -2.45 6.07 5.20
N PHE A 89 -3.56 6.81 5.32
CA PHE A 89 -4.58 6.86 4.29
C PHE A 89 -4.07 7.51 2.99
N ILE A 90 -3.32 8.62 3.08
CA ILE A 90 -2.77 9.28 1.89
C ILE A 90 -1.83 8.35 1.13
N ALA A 91 -0.97 7.61 1.83
CA ALA A 91 -0.04 6.65 1.23
C ALA A 91 -0.74 5.44 0.56
N THR A 92 -1.92 5.04 1.02
CA THR A 92 -2.70 3.94 0.40
C THR A 92 -3.69 4.43 -0.66
N SER A 93 -4.08 5.71 -0.63
CA SER A 93 -5.10 6.26 -1.52
C SER A 93 -4.85 6.06 -3.02
N PRO A 94 -3.60 6.03 -3.54
CA PRO A 94 -3.39 5.76 -4.96
C PRO A 94 -3.79 4.34 -5.40
N ASP A 95 -3.79 3.35 -4.50
CA ASP A 95 -4.32 2.00 -4.81
C ASP A 95 -5.81 2.04 -5.16
N LEU A 96 -6.58 2.95 -4.52
CA LEU A 96 -8.00 3.11 -4.77
C LEU A 96 -8.28 3.66 -6.18
N ILE A 97 -7.33 4.39 -6.78
CA ILE A 97 -7.43 4.89 -8.15
C ILE A 97 -7.48 3.74 -9.17
N SER A 98 -6.94 2.57 -8.81
CA SER A 98 -7.00 1.35 -9.64
C SER A 98 -8.36 0.65 -9.61
N TYR A 99 -9.33 1.10 -8.81
CA TYR A 99 -10.65 0.44 -8.71
C TYR A 99 -11.42 0.33 -10.05
N PRO A 100 -11.48 1.38 -10.91
CA PRO A 100 -12.12 1.25 -12.21
C PRO A 100 -11.47 0.19 -13.11
N PHE A 101 -10.13 0.07 -13.03
CA PHE A 101 -9.40 -0.99 -13.72
C PHE A 101 -9.77 -2.37 -13.16
N PHE A 102 -9.80 -2.53 -11.84
CA PHE A 102 -10.24 -3.78 -11.20
C PHE A 102 -11.63 -4.21 -11.69
N LYS A 103 -12.59 -3.27 -11.73
CA LYS A 103 -13.95 -3.54 -12.23
C LYS A 103 -13.94 -3.95 -13.71
N ARG A 104 -13.17 -3.26 -14.55
CA ARG A 104 -13.06 -3.58 -15.99
C ARG A 104 -12.41 -4.95 -16.20
N ALA A 105 -11.38 -5.27 -15.43
CA ALA A 105 -10.69 -6.56 -15.49
C ALA A 105 -11.58 -7.76 -15.15
N GLN A 106 -12.72 -7.56 -14.46
CA GLN A 106 -13.70 -8.65 -14.27
C GLN A 106 -14.50 -8.98 -15.53
N GLN A 107 -14.55 -8.08 -16.50
CA GLN A 107 -15.42 -8.17 -17.69
C GLN A 107 -14.64 -8.29 -19.00
N ASP A 108 -13.41 -7.80 -19.02
CA ASP A 108 -12.61 -7.60 -20.22
C ASP A 108 -11.18 -8.07 -19.99
N ASP A 109 -10.66 -8.87 -20.92
CA ASP A 109 -9.30 -9.41 -20.88
C ASP A 109 -8.25 -8.36 -21.33
N ASP A 110 -8.65 -7.33 -22.08
CA ASP A 110 -7.78 -6.24 -22.56
C ASP A 110 -7.74 -5.03 -21.60
N ALA A 111 -8.26 -5.20 -20.38
CA ALA A 111 -8.37 -4.14 -19.38
C ALA A 111 -7.02 -3.49 -19.00
N GLU A 112 -5.88 -4.15 -19.24
CA GLU A 112 -4.55 -3.64 -18.88
C GLU A 112 -4.22 -2.29 -19.55
N ARG A 113 -4.84 -1.99 -20.70
CA ARG A 113 -4.63 -0.73 -21.45
C ARG A 113 -5.59 0.41 -21.05
N PHE A 114 -6.40 0.21 -20.02
CA PHE A 114 -7.60 1.00 -19.74
C PHE A 114 -7.37 2.50 -19.49
N ASN A 115 -6.32 2.90 -18.75
CA ASN A 115 -6.09 4.33 -18.48
C ASN A 115 -4.60 4.71 -18.36
N TRP A 116 -4.33 6.02 -18.25
CA TRP A 116 -2.96 6.55 -18.15
C TRP A 116 -2.28 6.16 -16.82
N TYR A 117 -3.06 6.05 -15.74
CA TYR A 117 -2.57 5.72 -14.41
C TYR A 117 -2.07 4.28 -14.33
N THR A 118 -2.80 3.30 -14.86
CA THR A 118 -2.37 1.90 -14.91
C THR A 118 -1.10 1.74 -15.74
N LYS A 119 -0.96 2.52 -16.83
CA LYS A 119 0.28 2.56 -17.63
C LYS A 119 1.45 3.17 -16.86
N PHE A 120 1.19 4.19 -16.03
CA PHE A 120 2.21 4.77 -15.18
C PHE A 120 2.63 3.80 -14.06
N ALA A 121 1.67 3.25 -13.32
CA ALA A 121 1.88 2.30 -12.24
C ALA A 121 2.68 1.07 -12.71
N SER A 122 2.25 0.43 -13.80
CA SER A 122 2.96 -0.74 -14.37
C SER A 122 4.38 -0.44 -14.85
N ARG A 123 4.72 0.81 -15.18
CA ARG A 123 6.09 1.20 -15.53
C ARG A 123 6.98 1.35 -14.31
N ILE A 124 6.46 1.91 -13.22
CA ILE A 124 7.23 2.09 -11.99
C ILE A 124 7.33 0.78 -11.19
N GLN A 125 6.34 -0.11 -11.30
CA GLN A 125 6.30 -1.44 -10.69
C GLN A 125 7.14 -2.46 -11.49
N TRP A 126 8.36 -2.08 -11.86
CA TRP A 126 9.23 -2.84 -12.77
C TRP A 126 9.58 -4.25 -12.25
N PHE A 127 9.48 -4.49 -10.94
CA PHE A 127 9.69 -5.77 -10.30
C PHE A 127 8.48 -6.19 -9.45
N GLU A 128 7.33 -6.39 -10.11
CA GLU A 128 6.16 -7.03 -9.51
C GLU A 128 6.24 -8.55 -9.79
N ARG A 129 6.92 -9.32 -8.92
CA ARG A 129 7.18 -10.75 -9.14
C ARG A 129 7.11 -11.56 -7.84
N PRO A 130 6.87 -12.89 -7.87
CA PRO A 130 6.70 -13.68 -6.64
C PRO A 130 7.83 -13.56 -5.62
N PRO A 131 9.13 -13.50 -6.00
CA PRO A 131 10.22 -13.33 -5.02
C PRO A 131 10.18 -12.00 -4.26
N GLY A 132 9.51 -10.96 -4.81
CA GLY A 132 9.38 -9.67 -4.13
C GLY A 132 8.57 -9.75 -2.83
N ALA A 133 7.83 -10.84 -2.58
CA ALA A 133 7.20 -11.09 -1.28
C ALA A 133 8.18 -11.10 -0.11
N ILE A 134 9.44 -11.51 -0.33
CA ILE A 134 10.48 -11.48 0.71
C ILE A 134 10.77 -10.05 1.14
N VAL A 135 10.84 -9.14 0.16
CA VAL A 135 11.09 -7.71 0.41
C VAL A 135 9.89 -7.07 1.10
N GLU A 136 8.67 -7.40 0.68
CA GLU A 136 7.46 -6.94 1.37
C GLU A 136 7.39 -7.42 2.81
N LEU A 137 7.75 -8.67 3.08
CA LEU A 137 7.77 -9.22 4.43
C LEU A 137 8.84 -8.54 5.29
N ALA A 138 10.04 -8.33 4.74
CA ALA A 138 11.10 -7.59 5.44
C ALA A 138 10.65 -6.15 5.76
N TRP A 139 9.98 -5.49 4.81
CA TRP A 139 9.43 -4.14 5.00
C TRP A 139 8.36 -4.10 6.08
N LEU A 140 7.41 -5.06 6.03
CA LEU A 140 6.34 -5.20 7.00
C LEU A 140 6.88 -5.35 8.41
N ILE A 141 7.86 -6.25 8.59
CA ILE A 141 8.51 -6.49 9.89
C ILE A 141 9.24 -5.23 10.35
N GLY A 142 10.09 -4.65 9.49
CA GLY A 142 10.88 -3.47 9.83
C GLY A 142 10.01 -2.27 10.21
N ALA A 143 9.00 -1.96 9.41
CA ALA A 143 8.07 -0.88 9.66
C ALA A 143 7.22 -1.12 10.92
N SER A 144 6.81 -2.36 11.18
CA SER A 144 6.08 -2.71 12.41
C SER A 144 6.95 -2.55 13.66
N VAL A 145 8.23 -2.94 13.60
CA VAL A 145 9.20 -2.73 14.68
C VAL A 145 9.41 -1.24 14.96
N LEU A 146 9.52 -0.41 13.91
CA LEU A 146 9.61 1.04 14.07
C LEU A 146 8.32 1.64 14.66
N LEU A 147 7.16 1.20 14.19
CA LEU A 147 5.87 1.67 14.69
C LEU A 147 5.73 1.35 16.18
N TRP A 148 6.14 0.16 16.60
CA TRP A 148 6.10 -0.28 17.99
C TRP A 148 6.86 0.67 18.95
N GLN A 149 7.89 1.37 18.47
CA GLN A 149 8.62 2.34 19.29
C GLN A 149 7.76 3.56 19.67
N PHE A 150 6.74 3.89 18.87
CA PHE A 150 5.81 4.97 19.16
C PHE A 150 4.63 4.53 20.02
N LEU A 151 4.27 3.25 20.00
CA LEU A 151 3.10 2.73 20.71
C LEU A 151 3.38 2.40 22.20
N ARG A 152 4.65 2.39 22.60
CA ARG A 152 5.10 2.23 23.99
C ARG A 152 4.94 3.53 24.76
#